data_AF-A0A818T027-F1
#
_entry.id   AF-A0A818T027-F1
#
_cell.length_a   1.000
_cell.length_b   1.000
_cell.length_c   1.000
_cell.angle_alpha   90.00
_cell.angle_beta   90.00
_cell.angle_gamma   90.00
#
_symmetry.space_group_name_H-M   'P 1'
#
loop_
_entity.id
_entity.type
_entity.pdbx_description
1 polymer ?
#
loop_
_entity_poly.entity_id
_entity_poly.type
_entity_poly.pdbx_seq_one_letter_code
_entity_poly.pdbx_strand_id
1 'polypeptide(L)'
;MPTGLRLPITPIYRSTRDDQYYQACMGLQKTNSSSVVPLRHVSAEVWIHSYAADVTLTQIYINQESNPIEAIYVFPIEINVGALPPGKECKVKIRYVTELDLIDGSSIRFVVPTTIAPRYDPRFGTSQWNDETQAQYVQNSPYSMSFRAHVDRGEYCQINEVVNMSHPLNVSVSLQTIDVSSEGIALDRDIILYIDLPQSPCPVRVAAEQYDNDSKLAILTALSPGQSNFVSILNAQNPITATTEFIFIVDCSYSMDDENRIALARDAMFLFVRSLPMGAYFNIIRFGSDFRVLFNDVIMTTLYDEKTAKQAEDLAHSMLADLGGTELLRPLQYLKDRPPASGRSRQVFLLTDGEIANTDEVNNT
;
A
#
# COMPACT_ATOMS: atom_id res chain seq x y z
N MET A 1 30.23 -2.63 10.75
CA MET A 1 28.80 -2.77 11.07
C MET A 1 28.58 -4.20 11.55
N PRO A 2 27.82 -4.48 12.63
CA PRO A 2 27.63 -5.84 13.10
C PRO A 2 26.77 -6.63 12.10
N THR A 3 27.29 -7.78 11.69
CA THR A 3 26.69 -8.78 10.81
C THR A 3 25.55 -9.51 11.52
N GLY A 4 24.38 -8.87 11.60
CA GLY A 4 23.13 -9.52 11.97
C GLY A 4 22.34 -9.90 10.72
N LEU A 5 21.67 -11.06 10.73
CA LEU A 5 20.77 -11.50 9.67
C LEU A 5 19.67 -10.44 9.46
N ARG A 6 19.60 -9.85 8.25
CA ARG A 6 18.55 -8.91 7.86
C ARG A 6 17.51 -9.66 7.05
N LEU A 7 16.25 -9.62 7.47
CA LEU A 7 15.16 -10.20 6.69
C LEU A 7 14.62 -9.12 5.73
N PRO A 8 14.52 -9.41 4.42
CA PRO A 8 13.70 -8.59 3.54
C PRO A 8 12.24 -8.81 3.94
N ILE A 9 11.53 -7.74 4.29
CA ILE A 9 10.10 -7.79 4.59
C ILE A 9 9.39 -6.94 3.55
N THR A 10 8.64 -7.58 2.65
CA THR A 10 7.59 -6.89 1.91
C THR A 10 6.43 -6.67 2.88
N PRO A 11 5.79 -5.48 2.93
CA PRO A 11 4.55 -5.33 3.67
C PRO A 11 3.56 -6.40 3.21
N ILE A 12 3.26 -7.34 4.10
CA ILE A 12 2.37 -8.47 3.80
C ILE A 12 0.95 -7.93 3.80
N TYR A 13 0.49 -7.42 2.66
CA TYR A 13 -0.93 -7.41 2.34
C TYR A 13 -1.32 -8.83 1.90
N ARG A 14 -1.49 -9.73 2.88
CA ARG A 14 -2.10 -11.04 2.63
C ARG A 14 -3.57 -10.81 2.28
N SER A 15 -3.84 -10.71 0.98
CA SER A 15 -5.12 -11.08 0.39
C SER A 15 -4.91 -12.47 -0.22
N THR A 16 -5.10 -13.52 0.58
CA THR A 16 -5.22 -14.89 0.06
C THR A 16 -6.59 -15.42 0.41
N ARG A 17 -7.23 -15.99 -0.61
CA ARG A 17 -8.67 -16.10 -0.82
C ARG A 17 -9.39 -17.21 -0.03
N ASP A 18 -8.74 -17.94 0.88
CA ASP A 18 -9.33 -19.17 1.44
C ASP A 18 -8.96 -19.54 2.89
N ASP A 19 -8.46 -18.61 3.71
CA ASP A 19 -8.31 -18.88 5.15
C ASP A 19 -9.45 -18.24 5.93
N GLN A 20 -10.24 -19.07 6.61
CA GLN A 20 -11.14 -18.63 7.68
C GLN A 20 -10.40 -17.61 8.56
N TYR A 21 -11.00 -16.43 8.71
CA TYR A 21 -10.47 -15.25 9.40
C TYR A 21 -9.87 -15.56 10.79
N TYR A 22 -8.61 -15.98 10.83
CA TYR A 22 -7.72 -15.70 11.94
C TYR A 22 -6.84 -14.55 11.48
N GLN A 23 -7.32 -13.33 11.74
CA GLN A 23 -6.46 -12.16 11.75
C GLN A 23 -5.47 -12.40 12.91
N ALA A 24 -4.33 -13.03 12.63
CA ALA A 24 -3.35 -13.33 13.65
C ALA A 24 -2.97 -12.00 14.32
N CYS A 25 -3.28 -11.87 15.61
CA CYS A 25 -2.75 -10.78 16.41
C CYS A 25 -1.22 -10.83 16.25
N MET A 26 -0.59 -9.72 15.86
CA MET A 26 0.87 -9.63 15.76
C MET A 26 1.42 -9.10 17.08
N GLY A 27 2.64 -9.49 17.43
CA GLY A 27 3.26 -9.13 18.71
C GLY A 27 3.42 -10.29 19.69
N LEU A 28 3.73 -9.94 20.94
CA LEU A 28 3.90 -10.90 22.02
C LEU A 28 2.53 -11.37 22.53
N GLN A 29 2.34 -12.69 22.60
CA GLN A 29 1.08 -13.34 22.94
C GLN A 29 1.30 -14.44 23.97
N LYS A 30 0.26 -14.75 24.75
CA LYS A 30 0.25 -15.94 25.60
C LYS A 30 0.01 -17.18 24.73
N THR A 31 0.87 -18.18 24.88
CA THR A 31 0.85 -19.42 24.08
C THR A 31 -0.44 -20.21 24.24
N ASN A 32 -1.09 -20.12 25.40
CA ASN A 32 -2.27 -20.91 25.77
C ASN A 32 -3.63 -20.26 25.42
N SER A 33 -3.66 -18.94 25.16
CA SER A 33 -4.91 -18.21 24.92
C SER A 33 -4.87 -17.27 23.72
N SER A 34 -3.71 -17.15 23.05
CA SER A 34 -3.44 -16.15 21.99
C SER A 34 -3.75 -14.71 22.41
N SER A 35 -3.92 -14.45 23.71
CA SER A 35 -4.19 -13.11 24.22
C SER A 35 -2.90 -12.30 24.18
N VAL A 36 -2.98 -11.08 23.70
CA VAL A 36 -1.84 -10.19 23.53
C VAL A 36 -1.28 -9.77 24.88
N VAL A 37 0.04 -9.81 25.03
CA VAL A 37 0.75 -9.21 26.16
C VAL A 37 0.86 -7.70 25.89
N PRO A 38 0.47 -6.83 26.83
CA PRO A 38 0.49 -5.39 26.60
C PRO A 38 1.87 -4.86 26.18
N LEU A 39 1.92 -4.18 25.04
CA LEU A 39 3.08 -3.43 24.57
C LEU A 39 3.21 -2.16 25.40
N ARG A 40 4.33 -1.93 26.08
CA ARG A 40 4.61 -0.73 26.88
C ARG A 40 5.25 0.40 26.08
N HIS A 41 6.18 0.06 25.20
CA HIS A 41 6.92 1.03 24.41
C HIS A 41 7.30 0.45 23.06
N VAL A 42 7.22 1.27 22.02
CA VAL A 42 7.80 0.97 20.71
C VAL A 42 8.79 2.05 20.33
N SER A 43 9.96 1.64 19.87
CA SER A 43 10.90 2.54 19.22
C SER A 43 11.36 2.04 17.88
N ALA A 44 11.48 2.95 16.91
CA ALA A 44 11.98 2.65 15.58
C ALA A 44 13.13 3.59 15.25
N GLU A 45 14.28 2.99 14.92
CA GLU A 45 15.45 3.68 14.37
C GLU A 45 15.53 3.31 12.89
N VAL A 46 15.42 4.30 12.01
CA VAL A 46 15.27 4.09 10.57
C VAL A 46 16.35 4.83 9.80
N TRP A 47 16.99 4.13 8.87
CA TRP A 47 17.92 4.72 7.91
C TRP A 47 17.31 4.62 6.51
N ILE A 48 16.85 5.75 5.99
CA ILE A 48 16.28 5.85 4.65
C ILE A 48 17.42 6.17 3.69
N HIS A 49 17.72 5.22 2.82
CA HIS A 49 18.69 5.36 1.74
C HIS A 49 17.95 5.28 0.40
N SER A 50 17.75 6.44 -0.24
CA SER A 50 16.98 6.54 -1.48
C SER A 50 15.54 6.00 -1.33
N TYR A 51 15.25 4.80 -1.83
CA TYR A 51 13.93 4.15 -1.82
C TYR A 51 13.88 2.92 -0.92
N ALA A 52 14.90 2.71 -0.08
CA ALA A 52 14.93 1.62 0.87
C ALA A 52 15.12 2.17 2.29
N ALA A 53 14.49 1.51 3.25
CA ALA A 53 14.69 1.78 4.67
C ALA A 53 15.32 0.56 5.36
N ASP A 54 16.42 0.78 6.07
CA ASP A 54 16.94 -0.14 7.08
C ASP A 54 16.31 0.23 8.43
N VAL A 55 15.45 -0.65 8.92
CA VAL A 55 14.61 -0.41 10.09
C VAL A 55 15.09 -1.28 11.23
N THR A 56 15.37 -0.66 12.37
CA THR A 56 15.53 -1.32 13.66
C THR A 56 14.34 -1.00 14.54
N LEU A 57 13.42 -1.96 14.68
CA LEU A 57 12.25 -1.87 15.54
C LEU A 57 12.56 -2.51 16.90
N THR A 58 12.27 -1.80 17.98
CA THR A 58 12.40 -2.28 19.36
C THR A 58 11.06 -2.16 20.05
N GLN A 59 10.66 -3.23 20.73
CA GLN A 59 9.38 -3.33 21.41
C GLN A 59 9.58 -3.84 22.81
N ILE A 60 8.91 -3.20 23.77
CA ILE A 60 8.99 -3.56 25.18
C ILE A 60 7.60 -3.97 25.62
N TYR A 61 7.46 -5.22 26.06
CA TYR A 61 6.24 -5.78 26.64
C TYR A 61 6.43 -5.98 28.12
N ILE A 62 5.34 -5.98 28.89
CA ILE A 62 5.39 -6.30 30.31
C ILE A 62 4.29 -7.29 30.68
N ASN A 63 4.65 -8.34 31.43
CA ASN A 63 3.65 -9.22 32.01
C ASN A 63 2.97 -8.51 33.20
N GLN A 64 1.71 -8.11 33.01
CA GLN A 64 0.90 -7.46 34.06
C GLN A 64 0.10 -8.47 34.90
N GLU A 65 0.17 -9.75 34.57
CA GLU A 65 -0.52 -10.82 35.30
C GLU A 65 0.17 -11.11 36.64
N SER A 66 -0.57 -11.73 37.55
CA SER A 66 -0.04 -12.20 38.84
C SER A 66 0.80 -13.47 38.74
N ASN A 67 0.72 -14.20 37.61
CA ASN A 67 1.42 -15.47 37.37
C ASN A 67 2.35 -15.41 36.15
N PRO A 68 3.40 -16.25 36.08
CA PRO A 68 4.21 -16.39 34.88
C PRO A 68 3.35 -16.78 33.67
N ILE A 69 3.66 -16.22 32.50
CA ILE A 69 2.98 -16.54 31.24
C ILE A 69 3.97 -17.17 30.26
N GLU A 70 3.54 -18.19 29.52
CA GLU A 70 4.32 -18.69 28.39
C GLU A 70 4.06 -17.81 27.18
N ALA A 71 5.11 -17.17 26.65
CA ALA A 71 4.98 -16.15 25.63
C ALA A 71 5.55 -16.58 24.27
N ILE A 72 4.88 -16.16 23.21
CA ILE A 72 5.29 -16.32 21.83
C ILE A 72 5.22 -14.97 21.11
N TYR A 73 6.21 -14.66 20.30
CA TYR A 73 6.26 -13.44 19.51
C TYR A 73 5.96 -13.74 18.05
N VAL A 74 5.04 -12.99 17.44
CA VAL A 74 4.60 -13.19 16.05
C VAL A 74 4.80 -11.91 15.26
N PHE A 75 5.91 -11.78 14.52
CA PHE A 75 6.15 -10.77 13.46
C PHE A 75 7.57 -10.87 12.86
N PRO A 76 7.78 -10.91 11.53
CA PRO A 76 6.95 -11.60 10.52
C PRO A 76 7.04 -13.14 10.65
N ILE A 77 7.87 -13.62 11.56
CA ILE A 77 8.05 -15.03 11.92
C ILE A 77 7.62 -15.25 13.37
N GLU A 78 7.27 -16.49 13.68
CA GLU A 78 6.93 -16.93 15.03
C GLU A 78 8.21 -17.28 15.80
N ILE A 79 8.35 -16.72 17.00
CA ILE A 79 9.50 -16.93 17.89
C ILE A 79 8.98 -17.28 19.28
N ASN A 80 9.30 -18.47 19.76
CA ASN A 80 9.01 -18.85 21.15
C ASN A 80 9.91 -18.04 22.11
N VAL A 81 9.29 -17.27 22.99
CA VAL A 81 9.98 -16.46 24.02
C VAL A 81 10.11 -17.23 25.32
N GLY A 82 9.17 -18.14 25.61
CA GLY A 82 9.12 -18.96 26.82
C GLY A 82 8.48 -18.25 28.01
N ALA A 83 8.78 -18.73 29.22
CA ALA A 83 8.16 -18.23 30.45
C ALA A 83 8.58 -16.78 30.78
N LEU A 84 7.63 -15.85 30.78
CA LEU A 84 7.77 -14.46 31.20
C LEU A 84 7.17 -14.26 32.61
N PRO A 85 7.99 -14.05 33.66
CA PRO A 85 7.49 -13.89 35.03
C PRO A 85 6.64 -12.62 35.24
N PRO A 86 5.80 -12.57 36.30
CA PRO A 86 5.02 -11.38 36.69
C PRO A 86 5.88 -10.12 36.82
N GLY A 87 5.41 -9.01 36.25
CA GLY A 87 6.07 -7.71 36.30
C GLY A 87 7.39 -7.62 35.53
N LYS A 88 7.79 -8.66 34.79
CA LYS A 88 9.00 -8.65 33.96
C LYS A 88 8.73 -8.16 32.56
N GLU A 89 9.76 -7.53 31.99
CA GLU A 89 9.71 -6.98 30.64
C GLU A 89 10.35 -7.95 29.63
N CYS A 90 9.73 -8.05 28.45
CA CYS A 90 10.30 -8.71 27.29
C CYS A 90 10.64 -7.64 26.25
N LYS A 91 11.91 -7.58 25.85
CA LYS A 91 12.40 -6.66 24.82
C LYS A 91 12.65 -7.41 23.52
N VAL A 92 11.84 -7.12 22.51
CA VAL A 92 11.98 -7.70 21.17
C VAL A 92 12.64 -6.66 20.26
N LYS A 93 13.72 -7.06 19.57
CA LYS A 93 14.43 -6.20 18.63
C LYS A 93 14.48 -6.88 17.26
N ILE A 94 13.90 -6.23 16.26
CA ILE A 94 13.84 -6.72 14.88
C ILE A 94 14.62 -5.75 14.00
N ARG A 95 15.40 -6.30 13.06
CA ARG A 95 16.02 -5.52 12.00
C ARG A 95 15.58 -6.06 10.65
N TYR A 96 15.07 -5.19 9.80
CA TYR A 96 14.63 -5.55 8.46
C TYR A 96 14.91 -4.43 7.47
N VAL A 97 14.86 -4.77 6.19
CA VAL A 97 14.93 -3.82 5.09
C VAL A 97 13.62 -3.87 4.33
N THR A 98 13.07 -2.70 4.00
CA THR A 98 11.87 -2.54 3.17
C THR A 98 12.10 -1.52 2.07
N GLU A 99 11.46 -1.73 0.93
CA GLU A 99 11.32 -0.69 -0.10
C GLU A 99 10.26 0.33 0.35
N LEU A 100 10.38 1.56 -0.16
CA LEU A 100 9.52 2.69 0.16
C LEU A 100 8.85 3.19 -1.11
N ASP A 101 7.55 3.47 -1.00
CA ASP A 101 6.77 4.03 -2.10
C ASP A 101 7.13 5.51 -2.30
N LEU A 102 7.34 5.90 -3.56
CA LEU A 102 7.45 7.28 -3.99
C LEU A 102 6.08 7.76 -4.50
N ILE A 103 5.51 8.71 -3.78
CA ILE A 103 4.24 9.36 -4.09
C ILE A 103 4.54 10.68 -4.79
N ASP A 104 3.87 10.92 -5.91
CA ASP A 104 3.96 12.15 -6.71
C ASP A 104 5.38 12.58 -7.08
N GLY A 105 6.33 11.64 -7.08
CA GLY A 105 7.73 11.86 -7.44
C GLY A 105 8.60 12.56 -6.39
N SER A 106 8.03 13.07 -5.30
CA SER A 106 8.75 13.87 -4.28
C SER A 106 8.55 13.38 -2.85
N SER A 107 7.44 12.69 -2.57
CA SER A 107 7.09 12.29 -1.21
C SER A 107 7.33 10.80 -0.98
N ILE A 108 8.06 10.45 0.06
CA ILE A 108 8.24 9.06 0.48
C ILE A 108 7.21 8.70 1.52
N ARG A 109 6.53 7.56 1.35
CA ARG A 109 5.65 7.00 2.37
C ARG A 109 6.39 5.97 3.20
N PHE A 110 6.62 6.29 4.47
CA PHE A 110 7.15 5.35 5.45
C PHE A 110 6.03 4.87 6.37
N VAL A 111 5.88 3.55 6.50
CA VAL A 111 4.90 2.92 7.39
C VAL A 111 5.65 2.24 8.52
N VAL A 112 5.42 2.68 9.76
CA VAL A 112 5.79 1.89 10.94
C VAL A 112 4.60 0.98 11.24
N PRO A 113 4.77 -0.36 11.15
CA PRO A 113 3.75 -1.27 11.63
C PRO A 113 3.64 -1.09 13.14
N THR A 114 2.62 -0.35 13.58
CA THR A 114 2.27 -0.20 14.99
C THR A 114 1.14 -1.16 15.38
N THR A 115 0.62 -1.93 14.40
CA THR A 115 -0.23 -3.11 14.59
C THR A 115 0.53 -4.25 15.27
N ILE A 116 0.97 -3.99 16.49
CA ILE A 116 1.56 -4.96 17.41
C ILE A 116 0.82 -4.91 18.77
N ALA A 117 -0.25 -4.09 18.82
CA ALA A 117 -1.35 -4.14 19.78
C ALA A 117 -2.63 -4.61 19.05
N PRO A 118 -3.61 -5.21 19.75
CA PRO A 118 -4.81 -5.78 19.12
C PRO A 118 -5.61 -4.71 18.37
N ARG A 119 -6.09 -5.06 17.17
CA ARG A 119 -6.92 -4.21 16.33
C ARG A 119 -8.29 -3.98 17.00
N TYR A 120 -8.75 -2.74 17.03
CA TYR A 120 -10.15 -2.44 17.28
C TYR A 120 -10.99 -2.97 16.11
N ASP A 121 -11.86 -3.95 16.36
CA ASP A 121 -12.81 -4.47 15.37
C ASP A 121 -14.25 -4.14 15.81
N PRO A 122 -14.92 -3.17 15.16
CA PRO A 122 -16.29 -2.78 15.50
C PRO A 122 -17.35 -3.82 15.13
N ARG A 123 -17.00 -4.92 14.42
CA ARG A 123 -17.92 -6.04 14.12
C ARG A 123 -18.07 -6.99 15.29
N PHE A 124 -17.10 -7.01 16.21
CA PHE A 124 -17.25 -7.66 17.51
C PHE A 124 -17.87 -6.66 18.49
N GLY A 125 -19.13 -6.33 18.21
CA GLY A 125 -20.02 -5.76 19.22
C GLY A 125 -20.00 -6.63 20.48
N THR A 126 -20.37 -6.04 21.59
CA THR A 126 -20.32 -6.54 22.99
C THR A 126 -21.04 -7.87 23.28
N SER A 127 -21.32 -8.72 22.30
CA SER A 127 -22.12 -9.93 22.44
C SER A 127 -21.44 -11.14 21.81
N GLN A 128 -20.37 -11.63 22.45
CA GLN A 128 -19.98 -13.06 22.53
C GLN A 128 -18.68 -13.30 23.32
N TRP A 129 -18.34 -12.39 24.24
CA TRP A 129 -17.32 -12.69 25.25
C TRP A 129 -18.00 -13.47 26.36
N ASN A 130 -17.62 -14.75 26.53
CA ASN A 130 -17.94 -15.45 27.76
C ASN A 130 -17.42 -14.60 28.94
N ASP A 131 -18.27 -14.46 29.95
CA ASP A 131 -18.29 -13.50 31.06
C ASP A 131 -17.06 -13.43 32.00
N GLU A 132 -15.83 -13.71 31.55
CA GLU A 132 -14.65 -13.71 32.44
C GLU A 132 -13.48 -12.81 32.02
N THR A 133 -13.49 -12.19 30.83
CA THR A 133 -12.48 -11.18 30.47
C THR A 133 -13.09 -9.79 30.48
N GLN A 134 -13.05 -9.13 31.64
CA GLN A 134 -13.24 -7.69 31.73
C GLN A 134 -12.14 -6.99 30.93
N ALA A 135 -12.42 -6.67 29.66
CA ALA A 135 -11.62 -5.70 28.92
C ALA A 135 -11.83 -4.34 29.59
N GLN A 136 -10.94 -4.00 30.53
CA GLN A 136 -10.89 -2.65 31.09
C GLN A 136 -10.52 -1.70 29.97
N TYR A 137 -11.41 -0.75 29.68
CA TYR A 137 -11.08 0.45 28.92
C TYR A 137 -9.91 1.15 29.61
N VAL A 138 -8.71 1.02 29.04
CA VAL A 138 -7.54 1.76 29.50
C VAL A 138 -7.71 3.20 29.00
N GLN A 139 -8.44 4.04 29.76
CA GLN A 139 -8.62 5.47 29.46
C GLN A 139 -7.29 6.26 29.47
N ASN A 140 -6.24 5.71 30.07
CA ASN A 140 -4.88 6.23 30.02
C ASN A 140 -3.96 5.16 29.43
N SER A 141 -3.81 5.14 28.11
CA SER A 141 -2.82 4.29 27.45
C SER A 141 -1.44 4.62 28.04
N PRO A 142 -0.76 3.74 28.79
CA PRO A 142 0.59 4.00 29.30
C PRO A 142 1.64 3.85 28.19
N TYR A 143 1.20 3.74 26.94
CA TYR A 143 2.04 3.47 25.79
C TYR A 143 2.73 4.74 25.36
N SER A 144 4.03 4.61 25.12
CA SER A 144 4.83 5.66 24.52
C SER A 144 5.49 5.14 23.26
N MET A 145 5.78 6.05 22.36
CA MET A 145 6.51 5.76 21.15
C MET A 145 7.62 6.77 20.93
N SER A 146 8.72 6.28 20.38
CA SER A 146 9.77 7.12 19.84
C SER A 146 10.15 6.63 18.45
N PHE A 147 10.36 7.54 17.54
CA PHE A 147 10.76 7.22 16.18
C PHE A 147 11.82 8.21 15.78
N ARG A 148 12.90 7.70 15.21
CA ARG A 148 13.96 8.49 14.63
C ARG A 148 14.26 7.95 13.25
N ALA A 149 14.17 8.82 12.25
CA ALA A 149 14.61 8.51 10.91
C ALA A 149 15.76 9.42 10.50
N HIS A 150 16.77 8.82 9.89
CA HIS A 150 17.85 9.48 9.19
C HIS A 150 17.61 9.31 7.69
N VAL A 151 17.44 10.40 6.97
CA VAL A 151 17.17 10.43 5.54
C VAL A 151 18.44 10.84 4.80
N ASP A 152 19.07 9.86 4.16
CA ASP A 152 20.22 10.07 3.30
C ASP A 152 19.84 9.85 1.83
N ARG A 153 19.63 10.98 1.15
CA ARG A 153 19.49 11.06 -0.31
C ARG A 153 20.63 11.87 -0.97
N GLY A 154 21.82 11.85 -0.36
CA GLY A 154 23.07 12.46 -0.88
C GLY A 154 23.18 13.96 -0.65
N GLU A 155 24.10 14.60 -1.38
CA GLU A 155 24.57 15.98 -1.17
C GLU A 155 23.46 17.07 -1.20
N TYR A 156 22.26 16.75 -1.68
CA TYR A 156 21.14 17.69 -1.77
C TYR A 156 19.85 17.22 -1.08
N CYS A 157 19.94 16.23 -0.17
CA CYS A 157 18.79 15.81 0.63
C CYS A 157 18.52 16.79 1.76
N GLN A 158 17.54 17.66 1.57
CA GLN A 158 16.93 18.44 2.64
C GLN A 158 15.48 17.99 2.76
N ILE A 159 15.00 17.68 3.96
CA ILE A 159 13.59 17.34 4.14
C ILE A 159 12.78 18.64 4.05
N ASN A 160 11.78 18.68 3.16
CA ASN A 160 10.91 19.85 3.02
C ASN A 160 9.87 19.88 4.15
N GLU A 161 9.16 18.76 4.31
CA GLU A 161 8.06 18.62 5.25
C GLU A 161 7.91 17.16 5.66
N VAL A 162 7.38 16.93 6.86
CA VAL A 162 6.92 15.61 7.29
C VAL A 162 5.47 15.73 7.73
N VAL A 163 4.58 15.06 7.02
CA VAL A 163 3.16 15.00 7.34
C VAL A 163 2.84 13.64 7.95
N ASN A 164 2.17 13.66 9.09
CA ASN A 164 1.64 12.48 9.74
C ASN A 164 0.12 12.60 9.85
N MET A 165 -0.60 11.68 9.20
CA MET A 165 -2.07 11.64 9.22
C MET A 165 -2.64 10.59 10.17
N SER A 166 -1.78 9.83 10.86
CA SER A 166 -2.21 8.65 11.62
C SER A 166 -2.58 8.94 13.07
N HIS A 167 -1.75 9.71 13.78
CA HIS A 167 -1.87 9.96 15.23
C HIS A 167 -1.41 11.39 15.56
N PRO A 168 -1.80 11.99 16.70
CA PRO A 168 -1.29 13.29 17.13
C PRO A 168 0.15 13.17 17.67
N LEU A 169 1.15 13.14 16.79
CA LEU A 169 2.56 12.97 17.16
C LEU A 169 3.30 14.30 17.23
N ASN A 170 4.27 14.41 18.14
CA ASN A 170 5.24 15.50 18.13
C ASN A 170 6.31 15.18 17.09
N VAL A 171 6.38 15.98 16.03
CA VAL A 171 7.36 15.81 14.94
C VAL A 171 8.32 16.99 14.96
N SER A 172 9.61 16.71 15.09
CA SER A 172 10.68 17.67 14.91
C SER A 172 11.56 17.25 13.74
N VAL A 173 11.72 18.16 12.78
CA VAL A 173 12.45 17.91 11.54
C VAL A 173 13.69 18.81 11.51
N SER A 174 14.82 18.21 11.16
CA SER A 174 16.07 18.89 10.81
C SER A 174 16.38 18.64 9.33
N LEU A 175 17.56 19.02 8.85
CA LEU A 175 17.92 18.86 7.43
C LEU A 175 17.77 17.42 6.92
N GLN A 176 18.17 16.43 7.74
CA GLN A 176 18.19 15.01 7.36
C GLN A 176 17.66 14.08 8.44
N THR A 177 17.35 14.59 9.64
CA THR A 177 16.83 13.78 10.74
C THR A 177 15.40 14.18 11.04
N ILE A 178 14.55 13.17 11.21
CA ILE A 178 13.16 13.27 11.66
C ILE A 178 13.10 12.59 13.02
N ASP A 179 12.72 13.35 14.03
CA ASP A 179 12.45 12.84 15.37
C ASP A 179 10.94 12.94 15.62
N VAL A 180 10.32 11.83 15.96
CA VAL A 180 8.90 11.72 16.27
C VAL A 180 8.75 11.10 17.64
N SER A 181 7.93 11.72 18.49
CA SER A 181 7.66 11.20 19.84
C SER A 181 6.21 11.37 20.22
N SER A 182 5.75 10.46 21.07
CA SER A 182 4.43 10.55 21.67
C SER A 182 4.40 9.80 23.00
N GLU A 183 3.61 10.33 23.93
CA GLU A 183 3.24 9.69 25.18
C GLU A 183 1.71 9.67 25.30
N GLY A 184 1.15 8.60 25.84
CA GLY A 184 -0.27 8.55 26.18
C GLY A 184 -1.21 8.27 25.00
N ILE A 185 -0.69 7.86 23.84
CA ILE A 185 -1.50 7.60 22.64
C ILE A 185 -1.82 6.11 22.52
N ALA A 186 -3.05 5.82 22.11
CA ALA A 186 -3.42 4.48 21.66
C ALA A 186 -2.89 4.27 20.23
N LEU A 187 -1.99 3.31 20.06
CA LEU A 187 -1.45 2.93 18.76
C LEU A 187 -2.37 1.90 18.09
N ASP A 188 -3.56 2.33 17.68
CA ASP A 188 -4.66 1.48 17.20
C ASP A 188 -4.60 1.15 15.69
N ARG A 189 -3.72 1.85 14.96
CA ARG A 189 -3.47 1.73 13.51
C ARG A 189 -2.01 1.98 13.22
N ASP A 190 -1.56 1.64 12.01
CA ASP A 190 -0.18 1.90 11.56
C ASP A 190 0.17 3.40 11.54
N ILE A 191 1.41 3.74 11.90
CA ILE A 191 1.91 5.10 11.75
C ILE A 191 2.40 5.29 10.33
N ILE A 192 1.82 6.29 9.67
CA ILE A 192 2.16 6.65 8.30
C ILE A 192 2.79 8.03 8.29
N LEU A 193 4.05 8.08 7.90
CA LEU A 193 4.81 9.31 7.72
C LEU A 193 5.00 9.55 6.22
N TYR A 194 4.52 10.70 5.76
CA TYR A 194 4.84 11.23 4.43
C TYR A 194 6.00 12.19 4.59
N ILE A 195 7.12 11.87 3.96
CA ILE A 195 8.35 12.66 4.02
C ILE A 195 8.49 13.33 2.66
N ASP A 196 8.18 14.62 2.56
CA ASP A 196 8.35 15.37 1.33
C ASP A 196 9.82 15.77 1.15
N LEU A 197 10.32 15.51 -0.05
CA LEU A 197 11.70 15.75 -0.46
C LEU A 197 11.71 16.69 -1.67
N PRO A 198 12.77 17.48 -1.86
CA PRO A 198 12.94 18.33 -3.02
C PRO A 198 12.78 17.54 -4.31
N GLN A 199 12.07 18.14 -5.27
CA GLN A 199 12.00 17.70 -6.67
C GLN A 199 13.33 18.01 -7.39
N SER A 200 14.44 17.60 -6.81
CA SER A 200 15.73 17.58 -7.48
C SER A 200 15.87 16.26 -8.23
N PRO A 201 16.53 16.24 -9.40
CA PRO A 201 16.81 14.99 -10.09
C PRO A 201 17.55 14.06 -9.12
N CYS A 202 16.93 12.93 -8.80
CA CYS A 202 17.63 11.91 -8.04
C CYS A 202 18.71 11.37 -8.97
N PRO A 203 20.01 11.54 -8.66
CA PRO A 203 21.03 10.85 -9.43
C PRO A 203 20.73 9.35 -9.35
N VAL A 204 20.99 8.64 -10.45
CA VAL A 204 20.95 7.17 -10.43
C VAL A 204 21.85 6.69 -9.31
N ARG A 205 21.29 5.90 -8.39
CA ARG A 205 22.04 5.36 -7.26
C ARG A 205 22.28 3.88 -7.47
N VAL A 206 23.50 3.47 -7.17
CA VAL A 206 23.88 2.07 -7.11
C VAL A 206 24.37 1.83 -5.68
N ALA A 207 23.64 1.01 -4.94
CA ALA A 207 24.10 0.49 -3.66
C ALA A 207 24.67 -0.92 -3.91
N ALA A 208 25.84 -1.20 -3.37
CA ALA A 208 26.45 -2.52 -3.44
C ALA A 208 26.84 -2.98 -2.03
N GLU A 209 26.40 -4.17 -1.64
CA GLU A 209 26.80 -4.81 -0.39
C GLU A 209 27.52 -6.12 -0.72
N GLN A 210 28.71 -6.29 -0.15
CA GLN A 210 29.47 -7.53 -0.28
C GLN A 210 28.96 -8.55 0.74
N TYR A 211 28.50 -9.71 0.26
CA TYR A 211 28.05 -10.79 1.13
C TYR A 211 29.21 -11.72 1.44
N ASP A 212 29.64 -11.70 2.71
CA ASP A 212 30.76 -12.46 3.24
C ASP A 212 32.12 -12.09 2.60
N ASN A 213 33.23 -12.52 3.20
CA ASN A 213 34.58 -12.22 2.72
C ASN A 213 34.92 -12.83 1.33
N ASP A 214 33.94 -13.41 0.64
CA ASP A 214 34.12 -14.11 -0.64
C ASP A 214 33.17 -13.59 -1.73
N SER A 215 33.74 -12.80 -2.65
CA SER A 215 33.39 -12.62 -4.08
C SER A 215 31.94 -12.31 -4.52
N LYS A 216 30.94 -12.30 -3.64
CA LYS A 216 29.53 -12.08 -3.99
C LYS A 216 29.11 -10.65 -3.62
N LEU A 217 28.53 -9.95 -4.58
CA LEU A 217 28.00 -8.60 -4.43
C LEU A 217 26.50 -8.62 -4.66
N ALA A 218 25.73 -8.11 -3.70
CA ALA A 218 24.35 -7.71 -3.90
C ALA A 218 24.34 -6.27 -4.39
N ILE A 219 23.63 -5.99 -5.49
CA ILE A 219 23.56 -4.65 -6.09
C ILE A 219 22.10 -4.23 -6.19
N LEU A 220 21.78 -3.04 -5.67
CA LEU A 220 20.51 -2.36 -5.88
C LEU A 220 20.76 -1.13 -6.75
N THR A 221 20.05 -1.03 -7.88
CA THR A 221 20.09 0.15 -8.74
C THR A 221 18.75 0.87 -8.67
N ALA A 222 18.77 2.12 -8.22
CA ALA A 222 17.59 2.99 -8.18
C ALA A 222 17.63 3.97 -9.36
N LEU A 223 16.69 3.77 -10.29
CA LEU A 223 16.47 4.64 -11.45
C LEU A 223 15.17 5.40 -11.23
N SER A 224 15.26 6.72 -11.10
CA SER A 224 14.07 7.58 -10.90
C SER A 224 14.13 8.78 -11.83
N PRO A 225 13.79 8.58 -13.12
CA PRO A 225 13.74 9.67 -14.08
C PRO A 225 12.70 10.70 -13.61
N GLY A 226 13.10 11.97 -13.55
CA GLY A 226 12.20 13.07 -13.25
C GLY A 226 11.36 13.47 -14.46
N GLN A 227 10.30 14.26 -14.23
CA GLN A 227 9.42 14.75 -15.30
C GLN A 227 10.20 15.49 -16.41
N SER A 228 11.26 16.22 -16.05
CA SER A 228 12.16 16.89 -17.00
C SER A 228 12.93 15.92 -17.92
N ASN A 229 13.24 14.71 -17.46
CA ASN A 229 13.85 13.67 -18.29
C ASN A 229 12.87 13.13 -19.32
N PHE A 230 11.58 13.05 -19.00
CA PHE A 230 10.55 12.67 -19.96
C PHE A 230 10.27 13.79 -20.95
N VAL A 231 10.16 15.03 -20.48
CA VAL A 231 9.93 16.20 -21.35
C VAL A 231 11.06 16.38 -22.36
N SER A 232 12.32 16.14 -21.99
CA SER A 232 13.44 16.22 -22.94
C SER A 232 13.43 15.11 -24.00
N ILE A 233 13.02 13.90 -23.64
CA ILE A 233 12.84 12.79 -24.60
C ILE A 233 11.66 13.06 -25.54
N LEU A 234 10.54 13.58 -25.00
CA LEU A 234 9.33 13.86 -25.76
C LEU A 234 9.49 15.08 -26.67
N ASN A 235 10.13 16.15 -26.20
CA ASN A 235 10.40 17.36 -27.00
C ASN A 235 11.38 17.10 -28.15
N ALA A 236 12.22 16.06 -28.06
CA ALA A 236 13.08 15.64 -29.17
C ALA A 236 12.29 15.00 -30.34
N GLN A 237 10.99 14.70 -30.17
CA GLN A 237 10.17 13.98 -31.16
C GLN A 237 8.85 14.68 -31.59
N ASN A 238 8.76 16.02 -31.52
CA ASN A 238 7.57 16.87 -31.72
C ASN A 238 6.69 17.00 -30.47
N PRO A 239 5.96 18.13 -30.30
CA PRO A 239 5.06 18.34 -29.17
C PRO A 239 3.82 17.44 -29.31
N ILE A 240 3.92 16.18 -28.90
CA ILE A 240 2.76 15.29 -28.76
C ILE A 240 2.09 15.67 -27.44
N THR A 241 1.02 16.46 -27.53
CA THR A 241 0.26 16.98 -26.38
C THR A 241 -0.53 15.91 -25.60
N ALA A 242 -0.45 14.62 -25.97
CA ALA A 242 -0.76 13.53 -25.05
C ALA A 242 -0.10 12.22 -25.49
N THR A 243 0.78 11.71 -24.65
CA THR A 243 1.41 10.40 -24.79
C THR A 243 0.64 9.29 -24.07
N THR A 244 -0.52 9.57 -23.49
CA THR A 244 -1.23 8.60 -22.65
C THR A 244 -2.61 8.27 -23.21
N GLU A 245 -2.91 6.99 -23.21
CA GLU A 245 -4.17 6.40 -23.63
C GLU A 245 -4.79 5.63 -22.45
N PHE A 246 -6.01 5.97 -22.04
CA PHE A 246 -6.71 5.39 -20.89
C PHE A 246 -7.87 4.51 -21.36
N ILE A 247 -7.87 3.24 -20.98
CA ILE A 247 -8.98 2.33 -21.28
C ILE A 247 -9.57 1.83 -19.97
N PHE A 248 -10.86 2.10 -19.77
CA PHE A 248 -11.60 1.58 -18.63
C PHE A 248 -12.41 0.37 -19.07
N ILE A 249 -12.15 -0.78 -18.48
CA ILE A 249 -12.94 -2.00 -18.63
C ILE A 249 -13.82 -2.12 -17.40
N VAL A 250 -15.13 -2.07 -17.57
CA VAL A 250 -16.10 -2.02 -16.48
C VAL A 250 -17.03 -3.23 -16.54
N ASP A 251 -17.10 -3.96 -15.45
CA ASP A 251 -17.98 -5.12 -15.29
C ASP A 251 -19.43 -4.67 -15.19
N CYS A 252 -20.26 -5.23 -16.07
CA CYS A 252 -21.70 -5.03 -16.15
C CYS A 252 -22.41 -6.40 -16.24
N SER A 253 -21.77 -7.45 -15.70
CA SER A 253 -22.36 -8.78 -15.55
C SER A 253 -23.45 -8.82 -14.47
N TYR A 254 -24.23 -9.90 -14.44
CA TYR A 254 -25.31 -10.10 -13.47
C TYR A 254 -24.81 -10.22 -12.02
N SER A 255 -23.54 -10.52 -11.74
CA SER A 255 -23.02 -10.46 -10.36
C SER A 255 -23.02 -9.02 -9.82
N MET A 256 -22.99 -8.03 -10.72
CA MET A 256 -23.09 -6.61 -10.41
C MET A 256 -24.53 -6.11 -10.22
N ASP A 257 -25.57 -6.96 -10.37
CA ASP A 257 -26.99 -6.56 -10.36
C ASP A 257 -27.48 -6.06 -8.98
N ASP A 258 -26.71 -6.26 -7.92
CA ASP A 258 -26.91 -5.53 -6.66
C ASP A 258 -26.72 -4.03 -6.91
N GLU A 259 -27.79 -3.25 -6.73
CA GLU A 259 -27.79 -1.80 -6.97
C GLU A 259 -26.64 -1.10 -6.24
N ASN A 260 -26.21 -1.59 -5.07
CA ASN A 260 -25.04 -1.02 -4.39
C ASN A 260 -23.74 -1.22 -5.18
N ARG A 261 -23.55 -2.38 -5.83
CA ARG A 261 -22.34 -2.69 -6.60
C ARG A 261 -22.29 -1.91 -7.91
N ILE A 262 -23.35 -1.97 -8.72
CA ILE A 262 -23.37 -1.25 -9.98
C ILE A 262 -23.39 0.27 -9.76
N ALA A 263 -24.08 0.78 -8.73
CA ALA A 263 -24.03 2.22 -8.42
C ALA A 263 -22.62 2.68 -8.04
N LEU A 264 -21.88 1.90 -7.23
CA LEU A 264 -20.48 2.19 -6.93
C LEU A 264 -19.61 2.21 -8.21
N ALA A 265 -19.86 1.29 -9.15
CA ALA A 265 -19.17 1.30 -10.45
C ALA A 265 -19.52 2.54 -11.29
N ARG A 266 -20.78 3.00 -11.27
CA ARG A 266 -21.22 4.26 -11.93
C ARG A 266 -20.48 5.46 -11.34
N ASP A 267 -20.48 5.58 -10.02
CA ASP A 267 -19.85 6.71 -9.33
C ASP A 267 -18.33 6.73 -9.52
N ALA A 268 -17.68 5.57 -9.42
CA ALA A 268 -16.25 5.44 -9.68
C ALA A 268 -15.91 5.80 -11.13
N MET A 269 -16.68 5.30 -12.11
CA MET A 269 -16.46 5.63 -13.51
C MET A 269 -16.68 7.11 -13.78
N PHE A 270 -17.71 7.74 -13.21
CA PHE A 270 -17.93 9.17 -13.32
C PHE A 270 -16.74 9.98 -12.77
N LEU A 271 -16.20 9.61 -11.61
CA LEU A 271 -15.00 10.22 -11.05
C LEU A 271 -13.76 10.02 -11.94
N PHE A 272 -13.59 8.83 -12.53
CA PHE A 272 -12.47 8.55 -13.42
C PHE A 272 -12.52 9.38 -14.71
N VAL A 273 -13.69 9.49 -15.35
CA VAL A 273 -13.88 10.33 -16.54
C VAL A 273 -13.46 11.77 -16.23
N ARG A 274 -13.94 12.33 -15.11
CA ARG A 274 -13.65 13.72 -14.73
C ARG A 274 -12.20 13.97 -14.31
N SER A 275 -11.48 12.90 -13.95
CA SER A 275 -10.08 12.95 -13.52
C SER A 275 -9.10 12.77 -14.70
N LEU A 276 -9.60 12.52 -15.92
CA LEU A 276 -8.75 12.39 -17.10
C LEU A 276 -8.07 13.72 -17.44
N PRO A 277 -6.76 13.71 -17.78
CA PRO A 277 -6.07 14.93 -18.19
C PRO A 277 -6.57 15.40 -19.55
N MET A 278 -6.74 16.72 -19.69
CA MET A 278 -7.11 17.35 -20.97
C MET A 278 -6.14 16.96 -22.08
N GLY A 279 -6.68 16.55 -23.22
CA GLY A 279 -5.88 16.11 -24.37
C GLY A 279 -5.49 14.64 -24.37
N ALA A 280 -5.75 13.89 -23.29
CA ALA A 280 -5.54 12.44 -23.27
C ALA A 280 -6.43 11.71 -24.28
N TYR A 281 -6.06 10.47 -24.64
CA TYR A 281 -6.95 9.59 -25.41
C TYR A 281 -7.62 8.60 -24.46
N PHE A 282 -8.89 8.27 -24.69
CA PHE A 282 -9.57 7.32 -23.83
C PHE A 282 -10.68 6.52 -24.52
N ASN A 283 -11.11 5.44 -23.87
CA ASN A 283 -12.33 4.70 -24.20
C ASN A 283 -12.86 3.95 -22.96
N ILE A 284 -14.15 3.60 -23.00
CA ILE A 284 -14.82 2.79 -21.97
C ILE A 284 -15.36 1.52 -22.63
N ILE A 285 -15.03 0.37 -22.05
CA ILE A 285 -15.47 -0.95 -22.47
C ILE A 285 -16.28 -1.55 -21.33
N ARG A 286 -17.58 -1.76 -21.55
CA ARG A 286 -18.42 -2.51 -20.62
C ARG A 286 -18.38 -3.98 -20.99
N PHE A 287 -18.23 -4.89 -20.04
CA PHE A 287 -18.17 -6.32 -20.33
C PHE A 287 -19.10 -7.14 -19.43
N GLY A 288 -19.51 -8.29 -19.96
CA GLY A 288 -20.23 -9.37 -19.30
C GLY A 288 -19.99 -10.65 -20.10
N SER A 289 -21.04 -11.34 -20.56
CA SER A 289 -20.94 -12.41 -21.58
C SER A 289 -20.52 -11.89 -22.95
N ASP A 290 -20.83 -10.62 -23.23
CA ASP A 290 -20.34 -9.88 -24.39
C ASP A 290 -19.80 -8.52 -23.92
N PHE A 291 -19.15 -7.77 -24.80
CA PHE A 291 -18.64 -6.44 -24.46
C PHE A 291 -19.14 -5.35 -25.40
N ARG A 292 -19.27 -4.14 -24.87
CA ARG A 292 -19.70 -2.94 -25.58
C ARG A 292 -18.67 -1.84 -25.39
N VAL A 293 -18.24 -1.25 -26.49
CA VAL A 293 -17.24 -0.17 -26.51
C VAL A 293 -17.95 1.16 -26.74
N LEU A 294 -17.59 2.20 -25.97
CA LEU A 294 -18.20 3.53 -26.09
C LEU A 294 -17.89 4.17 -27.44
N PHE A 295 -16.60 4.22 -27.81
CA PHE A 295 -16.16 4.75 -29.10
C PHE A 295 -15.79 3.57 -30.01
N ASN A 296 -16.71 3.20 -30.90
CA ASN A 296 -16.62 2.02 -31.77
C ASN A 296 -16.26 2.34 -33.24
N ASP A 297 -15.81 3.58 -33.51
CA ASP A 297 -15.42 3.99 -34.86
C ASP A 297 -13.96 3.59 -35.16
N VAL A 298 -13.50 3.83 -36.41
CA VAL A 298 -12.20 3.48 -37.02
C VAL A 298 -10.95 3.68 -36.11
N ILE A 299 -11.07 4.45 -35.03
CA ILE A 299 -10.02 4.72 -34.06
C ILE A 299 -10.47 4.18 -32.68
N MET A 300 -9.66 3.29 -32.11
CA MET A 300 -9.88 2.60 -30.83
C MET A 300 -10.11 3.53 -29.62
N THR A 301 -9.65 4.78 -29.68
CA THR A 301 -9.75 5.75 -28.59
C THR A 301 -9.95 7.15 -29.15
N THR A 302 -10.65 7.97 -28.40
CA THR A 302 -10.95 9.36 -28.79
C THR A 302 -10.27 10.35 -27.85
N LEU A 303 -9.98 11.55 -28.37
CA LEU A 303 -9.42 12.66 -27.58
C LEU A 303 -10.41 13.06 -26.47
N TYR A 304 -9.93 13.21 -25.25
CA TYR A 304 -10.70 13.71 -24.11
C TYR A 304 -10.87 15.23 -24.25
N ASP A 305 -12.11 15.61 -24.56
CA ASP A 305 -12.62 16.97 -24.72
C ASP A 305 -14.01 17.10 -24.08
N GLU A 306 -14.58 18.30 -24.07
CA GLU A 306 -15.89 18.56 -23.44
C GLU A 306 -17.02 17.68 -24.01
N LYS A 307 -17.01 17.41 -25.32
CA LYS A 307 -18.05 16.63 -25.99
C LYS A 307 -17.97 15.16 -25.60
N THR A 308 -16.78 14.60 -25.64
CA THR A 308 -16.50 13.18 -25.42
C THR A 308 -16.54 12.84 -23.93
N ALA A 309 -16.12 13.77 -23.07
CA ALA A 309 -16.33 13.70 -21.63
C ALA A 309 -17.82 13.55 -21.31
N LYS A 310 -18.68 14.39 -21.88
CA LYS A 310 -20.13 14.30 -21.66
C LYS A 310 -20.70 12.95 -22.09
N GLN A 311 -20.30 12.43 -23.27
CA GLN A 311 -20.73 11.10 -23.72
C GLN A 311 -20.33 9.99 -22.74
N ALA A 312 -19.14 10.10 -22.16
CA ALA A 312 -18.64 9.15 -21.18
C ALA A 312 -19.32 9.29 -19.80
N GLU A 313 -19.61 10.51 -19.36
CA GLU A 313 -20.42 10.78 -18.16
C GLU A 313 -21.84 10.23 -18.31
N ASP A 314 -22.49 10.45 -19.45
CA ASP A 314 -23.82 9.90 -19.76
C ASP A 314 -23.81 8.36 -19.77
N LEU A 315 -22.76 7.75 -20.32
CA LEU A 315 -22.56 6.30 -20.24
C LEU A 315 -22.42 5.86 -18.77
N ALA A 316 -21.55 6.52 -18.00
CA ALA A 316 -21.29 6.18 -16.61
C ALA A 316 -22.58 6.21 -15.77
N HIS A 317 -23.42 7.22 -15.95
CA HIS A 317 -24.70 7.31 -15.24
C HIS A 317 -25.74 6.27 -15.67
N SER A 318 -25.68 5.80 -16.91
CA SER A 318 -26.65 4.86 -17.49
C SER A 318 -26.23 3.38 -17.44
N MET A 319 -25.07 3.06 -16.84
CA MET A 319 -24.59 1.67 -16.78
C MET A 319 -25.54 0.78 -15.98
N LEU A 320 -25.80 -0.43 -16.46
CA LEU A 320 -26.62 -1.44 -15.79
C LEU A 320 -25.86 -2.75 -15.81
N ALA A 321 -26.21 -3.67 -14.91
CA ALA A 321 -25.75 -5.06 -14.93
C ALA A 321 -26.46 -5.87 -16.04
N ASP A 322 -26.39 -5.39 -17.29
CA ASP A 322 -27.20 -5.86 -18.42
C ASP A 322 -26.46 -6.78 -19.40
N LEU A 323 -25.22 -7.19 -19.09
CA LEU A 323 -24.33 -7.88 -20.05
C LEU A 323 -24.17 -9.39 -19.82
N GLY A 324 -24.90 -10.01 -18.89
CA GLY A 324 -24.88 -11.47 -18.75
C GLY A 324 -23.86 -12.00 -17.75
N GLY A 325 -23.13 -13.07 -18.09
CA GLY A 325 -22.04 -13.63 -17.28
C GLY A 325 -20.79 -12.75 -17.24
N THR A 326 -19.64 -13.28 -16.84
CA THR A 326 -18.42 -12.48 -16.58
C THR A 326 -17.23 -12.99 -17.40
N GLU A 327 -17.15 -12.58 -18.67
CA GLU A 327 -16.16 -13.04 -19.65
C GLU A 327 -15.13 -11.94 -20.01
N LEU A 328 -14.01 -11.91 -19.28
CA LEU A 328 -12.99 -10.87 -19.44
C LEU A 328 -12.03 -11.12 -20.63
N LEU A 329 -11.91 -12.36 -21.11
CA LEU A 329 -10.96 -12.68 -22.18
C LEU A 329 -11.24 -11.92 -23.48
N ARG A 330 -12.52 -11.78 -23.87
CA ARG A 330 -12.91 -11.13 -25.13
C ARG A 330 -12.50 -9.65 -25.21
N PRO A 331 -12.80 -8.78 -24.21
CA PRO A 331 -12.32 -7.41 -24.24
C PRO A 331 -10.79 -7.32 -24.21
N LEU A 332 -10.09 -8.23 -23.52
CA LEU A 332 -8.61 -8.25 -23.54
C LEU A 332 -8.04 -8.64 -24.91
N GLN A 333 -8.61 -9.64 -25.58
CA GLN A 333 -8.25 -9.98 -26.96
C GLN A 333 -8.52 -8.81 -27.91
N TYR A 334 -9.67 -8.15 -27.76
CA TYR A 334 -10.01 -6.96 -28.53
C TYR A 334 -8.96 -5.83 -28.39
N LEU A 335 -8.38 -5.66 -27.19
CA LEU A 335 -7.27 -4.74 -26.92
C LEU A 335 -5.94 -5.19 -27.51
N LYS A 336 -5.62 -6.49 -27.41
CA LYS A 336 -4.40 -7.10 -27.95
C LYS A 336 -4.28 -6.87 -29.46
N ASP A 337 -5.39 -6.99 -30.17
CA ASP A 337 -5.44 -6.81 -31.64
C ASP A 337 -5.38 -5.34 -32.08
N ARG A 338 -5.46 -4.39 -31.15
CA ARG A 338 -5.49 -2.94 -31.43
C ARG A 338 -4.45 -2.21 -30.58
N PRO A 339 -3.14 -2.36 -30.86
CA PRO A 339 -2.09 -1.72 -30.06
C PRO A 339 -2.25 -0.18 -30.04
N PRO A 340 -1.72 0.49 -29.00
CA PRO A 340 -1.75 1.95 -28.94
C PRO A 340 -1.03 2.57 -30.14
N ALA A 341 -1.47 3.76 -30.54
CA ALA A 341 -0.79 4.51 -31.61
C ALA A 341 0.67 4.80 -31.21
N SER A 342 1.57 4.83 -32.19
CA SER A 342 3.00 5.04 -31.95
C SER A 342 3.27 6.27 -31.07
N GLY A 343 4.08 6.09 -30.03
CA GLY A 343 4.38 7.14 -29.05
C GLY A 343 3.35 7.29 -27.92
N ARG A 344 2.28 6.48 -27.90
CA ARG A 344 1.32 6.43 -26.78
C ARG A 344 1.59 5.25 -25.85
N SER A 345 1.53 5.51 -24.56
CA SER A 345 1.50 4.53 -23.48
C SER A 345 0.04 4.28 -23.10
N ARG A 346 -0.40 3.01 -23.21
CA ARG A 346 -1.76 2.60 -22.85
C ARG A 346 -1.81 2.13 -21.40
N GLN A 347 -2.72 2.70 -20.64
CA GLN A 347 -3.07 2.28 -19.29
C GLN A 347 -4.48 1.67 -19.32
N VAL A 348 -4.62 0.45 -18.80
CA VAL A 348 -5.90 -0.26 -18.76
C VAL A 348 -6.33 -0.40 -17.30
N PHE A 349 -7.53 0.06 -16.98
CA PHE A 349 -8.13 0.01 -15.65
C PHE A 349 -9.31 -0.94 -15.69
N LEU A 350 -9.29 -1.96 -14.83
CA LEU A 350 -10.39 -2.93 -14.70
C LEU A 350 -11.20 -2.63 -13.44
N LEU A 351 -12.51 -2.46 -13.59
CA LEU A 351 -13.47 -2.32 -12.51
C LEU A 351 -14.38 -3.55 -12.51
N THR A 352 -14.34 -4.35 -11.44
CA THR A 352 -15.13 -5.58 -11.27
C THR A 352 -15.34 -5.84 -9.78
N ASP A 353 -16.35 -6.64 -9.42
CA ASP A 353 -16.55 -7.16 -8.05
C ASP A 353 -15.64 -8.37 -7.73
N GLY A 354 -14.88 -8.85 -8.70
CA GLY A 354 -13.84 -9.86 -8.54
C GLY A 354 -14.26 -11.29 -8.91
N GLU A 355 -15.47 -11.51 -9.39
CA GLU A 355 -15.96 -12.82 -9.86
C GLU A 355 -15.71 -13.00 -11.37
N ILE A 356 -14.48 -13.36 -11.77
CA ILE A 356 -14.14 -13.62 -13.18
C ILE A 356 -14.24 -15.13 -13.49
N ALA A 357 -15.12 -15.50 -14.41
CA ALA A 357 -15.39 -16.91 -14.72
C ALA A 357 -14.27 -17.62 -15.50
N ASN A 358 -13.48 -16.89 -16.29
CA ASN A 358 -12.46 -17.45 -17.20
C ASN A 358 -11.01 -17.07 -16.83
N THR A 359 -10.72 -16.96 -15.54
CA THR A 359 -9.40 -16.55 -15.03
C THR A 359 -8.24 -17.41 -15.56
N ASP A 360 -8.43 -18.72 -15.71
CA ASP A 360 -7.40 -19.66 -16.17
C ASP A 360 -7.00 -19.42 -17.64
N GLU A 361 -7.94 -19.00 -18.49
CA GLU A 361 -7.65 -18.70 -19.90
C GLU A 361 -6.97 -17.33 -20.05
N VAL A 362 -7.37 -16.36 -19.23
CA VAL A 362 -6.76 -15.02 -19.21
C VAL A 362 -5.28 -15.08 -18.79
N ASN A 363 -4.94 -15.88 -17.78
CA ASN A 363 -3.55 -16.00 -17.29
C ASN A 363 -2.59 -16.67 -18.29
N ASN A 364 -3.12 -17.37 -19.30
CA ASN A 364 -2.34 -18.13 -20.29
C ASN A 364 -2.24 -17.44 -21.67
N THR A 365 -2.74 -16.19 -21.82
CA THR A 365 -2.82 -15.44 -23.10
C THR A 365 -1.85 -14.27 -23.15
#